data_AF-A0A959PQ02-F1
#
_entry.id   AF-A0A959PQ02-F1
#
_cell.length_a   1.000
_cell.length_b   1.000
_cell.length_c   1.000
_cell.angle_alpha   90.00
_cell.angle_beta   90.00
_cell.angle_gamma   90.00
#
_symmetry.space_group_name_H-M   'P 1'
#
loop_
_entity.id
_entity.type
_entity.pdbx_description
1 polymer ?
#
loop_
_entity_poly.entity_id
_entity_poly.type
_entity_poly.pdbx_seq_one_letter_code
_entity_poly.pdbx_strand_id
1 'polypeptide(L)'
;MIYLIALAIIVLLAIVLIQIGRISDLSDRIKGEEVAELDNNTTQGKAMVAFMVAFLVFCIWSAWHYKNVMFGFGPLTSASEHGFELDWIFLITLIFTGIVFVITHILLFWYSYRYRKVKGSTAKFFAHDTKLEMIWTAIPAVVMTILVANGLVAWNRIFKPIGPDQNVLNIEATGYQFAWDIRYPCPDGKLGNKDYRNIIPGVNDLGLDWNDEAALDDIILAGSDK
;
A
#
# COMPACT_ATOMS: atom_id res chain seq x y z
N MET A 1 -25.30 27.79 -11.64
CA MET A 1 -26.14 26.95 -12.53
C MET A 1 -25.78 25.47 -12.40
N ILE A 2 -24.53 25.05 -12.62
CA ILE A 2 -24.08 23.65 -12.46
C ILE A 2 -24.37 23.09 -11.05
N TYR A 3 -24.07 23.85 -10.00
CA TYR A 3 -24.34 23.43 -8.62
C TYR A 3 -25.84 23.25 -8.29
N LEU A 4 -26.72 24.05 -8.90
CA LEU A 4 -28.17 23.92 -8.74
C LEU A 4 -28.71 22.68 -9.43
N ILE A 5 -28.19 22.37 -10.62
CA ILE A 5 -28.53 21.13 -11.35
C ILE A 5 -28.02 19.91 -10.59
N ALA A 6 -26.78 19.94 -10.07
CA ALA A 6 -26.24 18.86 -9.26
C ALA A 6 -27.06 18.63 -7.98
N LEU A 7 -27.45 19.70 -7.28
CA LEU A 7 -28.33 19.61 -6.11
C LEU A 7 -29.69 19.00 -6.45
N ALA A 8 -30.32 19.43 -7.56
CA ALA A 8 -31.61 18.90 -8.00
C ALA A 8 -31.54 17.39 -8.33
N ILE A 9 -30.44 16.94 -8.96
CA ILE A 9 -30.20 15.52 -9.24
C ILE A 9 -30.07 14.73 -7.93
N ILE A 10 -29.30 15.22 -6.96
CA ILE A 10 -29.13 14.55 -5.66
C ILE A 10 -30.48 14.43 -4.94
N VAL A 11 -31.29 15.49 -4.93
CA VAL A 11 -32.62 15.48 -4.30
C VAL A 11 -33.55 14.50 -5.00
N LEU A 12 -33.57 14.46 -6.33
CA LEU A 12 -34.37 13.49 -7.10
C LEU A 12 -33.94 12.05 -6.80
N LEU A 13 -32.63 11.77 -6.78
CA LEU A 13 -32.11 10.45 -6.41
C LEU A 13 -32.53 10.06 -4.99
N ALA A 14 -32.45 10.98 -4.02
CA ALA A 14 -32.90 10.73 -2.66
C ALA A 14 -34.40 10.41 -2.59
N ILE A 15 -35.25 11.15 -3.32
CA ILE A 15 -36.69 10.88 -3.40
C ILE A 15 -36.96 9.49 -3.98
N VAL A 16 -36.28 9.12 -5.08
CA VAL A 16 -36.43 7.80 -5.71
C VAL A 16 -36.04 6.69 -4.73
N LEU A 17 -34.92 6.84 -4.00
CA LEU A 17 -34.50 5.87 -2.99
C LEU A 17 -35.54 5.71 -1.87
N ILE A 18 -36.10 6.82 -1.37
CA ILE A 18 -37.16 6.79 -0.35
C ILE A 18 -38.42 6.09 -0.87
N GLN A 19 -38.81 6.33 -2.13
CA GLN A 19 -39.98 5.69 -2.74
C GLN A 19 -39.78 4.17 -2.87
N ILE A 20 -38.60 3.73 -3.31
CA ILE A 20 -38.26 2.31 -3.39
C ILE A 20 -38.36 1.65 -2.01
N GLY A 21 -37.83 2.30 -0.97
CA GLY A 21 -37.94 1.81 0.41
C GLY A 21 -39.39 1.63 0.87
N ARG A 22 -40.26 2.63 0.62
CA ARG A 22 -41.68 2.54 0.99
C ARG A 22 -42.42 1.43 0.25
N ILE A 23 -42.10 1.21 -1.02
CA ILE A 23 -42.71 0.13 -1.82
C ILE A 23 -42.26 -1.24 -1.29
N SER A 24 -40.99 -1.38 -0.90
CA SER A 24 -40.45 -2.57 -0.25
C SER A 24 -41.23 -2.93 1.01
N ASP A 25 -41.40 -1.97 1.93
CA ASP A 25 -42.12 -2.18 3.20
C ASP A 25 -43.58 -2.62 2.97
N LEU A 26 -44.25 -2.03 1.98
CA LEU A 26 -45.62 -2.40 1.60
C LEU A 26 -45.68 -3.83 1.06
N SER A 27 -44.73 -4.20 0.20
CA SER A 27 -44.60 -5.57 -0.32
C SER A 27 -44.36 -6.58 0.81
N ASP A 28 -43.48 -6.25 1.76
CA ASP A 28 -43.11 -7.13 2.87
C ASP A 28 -44.29 -7.41 3.81
N ARG A 29 -45.12 -6.38 4.07
CA ARG A 29 -46.38 -6.54 4.82
C ARG A 29 -47.40 -7.43 4.11
N ILE A 30 -47.44 -7.43 2.78
CA ILE A 30 -48.36 -8.25 1.98
C ILE A 30 -47.93 -9.73 1.94
N LYS A 31 -46.61 -9.98 1.83
CA LYS A 31 -46.05 -11.34 1.74
C LYS A 31 -46.01 -12.08 3.09
N GLY A 32 -46.07 -11.34 4.19
CA GLY A 32 -45.87 -11.87 5.54
C GLY A 32 -44.40 -11.83 5.97
N GLU A 33 -44.16 -11.46 7.22
CA GLU A 33 -42.83 -11.14 7.78
C GLU A 33 -41.80 -12.27 7.58
N GLU A 34 -42.17 -13.52 7.84
CA GLU A 34 -41.27 -14.67 7.69
C GLU A 34 -40.83 -14.88 6.23
N VAL A 35 -41.74 -14.70 5.27
CA VAL A 35 -41.45 -14.89 3.84
C VAL A 35 -40.62 -13.73 3.32
N ALA A 36 -40.93 -12.50 3.73
CA ALA A 36 -40.17 -11.31 3.40
C ALA A 36 -38.72 -11.40 3.92
N GLU A 37 -38.51 -11.85 5.16
CA GLU A 37 -37.16 -12.06 5.70
C GLU A 37 -36.34 -13.08 4.90
N LEU A 38 -36.94 -14.18 4.47
CA LEU A 38 -36.26 -15.23 3.69
C LEU A 38 -35.89 -14.75 2.29
N ASP A 39 -36.79 -14.00 1.65
CA ASP A 39 -36.57 -13.37 0.34
C ASP A 39 -35.46 -12.32 0.41
N ASN A 40 -35.51 -11.45 1.43
CA ASN A 40 -34.48 -10.45 1.70
C ASN A 40 -33.12 -11.09 1.98
N ASN A 41 -33.05 -12.11 2.83
CA ASN A 41 -31.80 -12.84 3.07
C ASN A 41 -31.22 -13.45 1.80
N THR A 42 -32.07 -14.04 0.94
CA THR A 42 -31.63 -14.64 -0.32
C THR A 42 -31.11 -13.60 -1.31
N THR A 43 -31.81 -12.48 -1.42
CA THR A 43 -31.40 -11.35 -2.25
C THR A 43 -30.09 -10.77 -1.76
N GLN A 44 -29.95 -10.51 -0.45
CA GLN A 44 -28.73 -9.98 0.15
C GLN A 44 -27.55 -10.93 -0.03
N GLY A 45 -27.75 -12.24 0.16
CA GLY A 45 -26.69 -13.20 -0.07
C GLY A 45 -26.23 -13.24 -1.54
N LYS A 46 -27.15 -13.19 -2.51
CA LYS A 46 -26.78 -13.08 -3.94
C LYS A 46 -26.04 -11.77 -4.22
N ALA A 47 -26.49 -10.66 -3.64
CA ALA A 47 -25.85 -9.36 -3.76
C ALA A 47 -24.42 -9.38 -3.20
N MET A 48 -24.18 -10.06 -2.08
CA MET A 48 -22.84 -10.24 -1.51
C MET A 48 -21.90 -11.01 -2.44
N VAL A 49 -22.38 -12.04 -3.14
CA VAL A 49 -21.57 -12.77 -4.15
C VAL A 49 -21.29 -11.91 -5.37
N ALA A 50 -22.29 -11.17 -5.86
CA ALA A 50 -22.10 -10.23 -6.97
C ALA A 50 -21.09 -9.13 -6.59
N PHE A 51 -21.21 -8.59 -5.38
CA PHE A 51 -20.28 -7.61 -4.83
C PHE A 51 -18.87 -8.18 -4.72
N MET A 52 -18.70 -9.40 -4.21
CA MET A 52 -17.39 -10.08 -4.15
C MET A 52 -16.72 -10.13 -5.52
N VAL A 53 -17.44 -10.57 -6.56
CA VAL A 53 -16.86 -10.67 -7.92
C VAL A 53 -16.49 -9.28 -8.43
N ALA A 54 -17.38 -8.30 -8.32
CA ALA A 54 -17.10 -6.93 -8.73
C ALA A 54 -15.92 -6.32 -7.99
N PHE A 55 -15.85 -6.52 -6.67
CA PHE A 55 -14.78 -6.06 -5.79
C PHE A 55 -13.43 -6.66 -6.18
N LEU A 56 -13.35 -7.99 -6.34
CA LEU A 56 -12.10 -8.65 -6.72
C LEU A 56 -11.63 -8.25 -8.12
N VAL A 57 -12.55 -8.11 -9.08
CA VAL A 57 -12.24 -7.58 -10.42
C VAL A 57 -11.72 -6.15 -10.33
N PHE A 58 -12.35 -5.30 -9.51
CA PHE A 58 -11.91 -3.92 -9.31
C PHE A 58 -10.52 -3.84 -8.66
N CYS A 59 -10.21 -4.70 -7.69
CA CYS A 59 -8.87 -4.78 -7.11
C CYS A 59 -7.80 -5.15 -8.16
N ILE A 60 -8.07 -6.15 -9.00
CA ILE A 60 -7.16 -6.55 -10.09
C ILE A 60 -6.99 -5.42 -11.09
N TRP A 61 -8.09 -4.78 -11.49
CA TRP A 61 -8.07 -3.63 -12.39
C TRP A 61 -7.25 -2.47 -11.80
N SER A 62 -7.44 -2.16 -10.53
CA SER A 62 -6.68 -1.11 -9.83
C SER A 62 -5.19 -1.43 -9.79
N ALA A 63 -4.82 -2.68 -9.44
CA ALA A 63 -3.43 -3.11 -9.45
C ALA A 63 -2.81 -3.01 -10.86
N TRP A 64 -3.56 -3.35 -11.90
CA TRP A 64 -3.10 -3.23 -13.29
C TRP A 64 -2.95 -1.76 -13.73
N HIS A 65 -3.88 -0.89 -13.34
CA HIS A 65 -3.85 0.53 -13.68
C HIS A 65 -2.64 1.25 -13.03
N TYR A 66 -2.35 0.93 -11.78
CA TYR A 66 -1.25 1.53 -11.01
C TYR A 66 0.05 0.72 -11.05
N LYS A 67 0.15 -0.32 -11.90
CA LYS A 67 1.36 -1.16 -11.98
C LYS A 67 2.63 -0.34 -12.22
N ASN A 68 2.52 0.78 -12.96
CA ASN A 68 3.66 1.59 -13.35
C ASN A 68 4.30 2.36 -12.17
N VAL A 69 3.56 2.53 -11.06
CA VAL A 69 4.06 3.17 -9.84
C VAL A 69 4.41 2.17 -8.74
N MET A 70 4.24 0.86 -9.01
CA MET A 70 4.60 -0.21 -8.09
C MET A 70 6.04 -0.67 -8.36
N PHE A 71 6.78 -0.98 -7.29
CA PHE A 71 8.13 -1.56 -7.37
C PHE A 71 8.15 -2.80 -8.26
N GLY A 72 9.11 -2.88 -9.18
CA GLY A 72 9.29 -4.00 -10.13
C GLY A 72 8.27 -4.12 -11.27
N PHE A 73 7.18 -3.35 -11.28
CA PHE A 73 6.14 -3.39 -12.34
C PHE A 73 6.10 -2.14 -13.22
N GLY A 74 6.98 -1.19 -12.94
CA GLY A 74 7.20 0.04 -13.68
C GLY A 74 7.77 -0.16 -15.09
N PRO A 75 7.71 0.88 -15.95
CA PRO A 75 8.45 0.90 -17.21
C PRO A 75 9.97 1.01 -16.99
N LEU A 76 10.40 1.46 -15.81
CA LEU A 76 11.80 1.58 -15.43
C LEU A 76 12.24 0.31 -14.71
N THR A 77 13.35 -0.26 -15.15
CA THR A 77 14.03 -1.36 -14.45
C THR A 77 14.94 -0.81 -13.36
N SER A 78 15.20 -1.61 -12.32
CA SER A 78 16.09 -1.22 -11.23
C SER A 78 17.49 -0.87 -11.76
N ALA A 79 18.03 0.27 -11.32
CA ALA A 79 19.32 0.78 -11.77
C ALA A 79 20.50 0.42 -10.84
N SER A 80 20.24 -0.38 -9.79
CA SER A 80 21.25 -0.83 -8.83
C SER A 80 20.99 -2.28 -8.43
N GLU A 81 22.05 -2.98 -7.99
CA GLU A 81 21.95 -4.35 -7.46
C GLU A 81 20.94 -4.43 -6.31
N HIS A 82 20.95 -3.44 -5.41
CA HIS A 82 19.99 -3.34 -4.31
C HIS A 82 18.54 -3.16 -4.80
N GLY A 83 18.33 -2.40 -5.89
CA GLY A 83 17.01 -2.20 -6.47
C GLY A 83 16.39 -3.52 -6.95
N PHE A 84 17.17 -4.38 -7.59
CA PHE A 84 16.71 -5.70 -8.04
C PHE A 84 16.27 -6.58 -6.86
N GLU A 85 17.05 -6.57 -5.76
CA GLU A 85 16.71 -7.33 -4.55
C GLU A 85 15.42 -6.82 -3.89
N LEU A 86 15.23 -5.50 -3.83
CA LEU A 86 14.01 -4.89 -3.30
C LEU A 86 12.77 -5.21 -4.15
N ASP A 87 12.88 -5.09 -5.47
CA ASP A 87 11.79 -5.41 -6.40
C ASP A 87 11.37 -6.89 -6.26
N TRP A 88 12.33 -7.80 -6.07
CA TRP A 88 12.08 -9.21 -5.85
C TRP A 88 11.36 -9.51 -4.53
N ILE A 89 11.79 -8.89 -3.43
CA ILE A 89 11.16 -9.05 -2.11
C ILE A 89 9.74 -8.49 -2.12
N PHE A 90 9.54 -7.35 -2.77
CA PHE A 90 8.22 -6.77 -2.97
C PHE A 90 7.30 -7.72 -3.75
N LEU A 91 7.77 -8.25 -4.89
CA LEU A 91 7.02 -9.19 -5.72
C LEU A 91 6.58 -10.44 -4.94
N ILE A 92 7.50 -11.08 -4.22
CA ILE A 92 7.21 -12.26 -3.40
C ILE A 92 6.14 -11.91 -2.36
N THR A 93 6.33 -10.82 -1.62
CA THR A 93 5.40 -10.41 -0.57
C THR A 93 4.01 -10.13 -1.14
N LEU A 94 3.94 -9.43 -2.29
CA LEU A 94 2.70 -9.12 -2.98
C LEU A 94 1.97 -10.38 -3.43
N ILE A 95 2.67 -11.38 -3.98
CA ILE A 95 2.05 -12.63 -4.42
C ILE A 95 1.46 -13.39 -3.23
N PHE A 96 2.25 -13.60 -2.16
CA PHE A 96 1.78 -14.35 -1.00
C PHE A 96 0.61 -13.66 -0.29
N THR A 97 0.73 -12.35 -0.04
CA THR A 97 -0.35 -11.58 0.59
C THR A 97 -1.57 -11.47 -0.33
N GLY A 98 -1.37 -11.36 -1.65
CA GLY A 98 -2.43 -11.36 -2.66
C GLY A 98 -3.22 -12.67 -2.70
N ILE A 99 -2.54 -13.82 -2.64
CA ILE A 99 -3.20 -15.14 -2.56
C ILE A 99 -4.08 -15.22 -1.30
N VAL A 100 -3.53 -14.86 -0.14
CA VAL A 100 -4.28 -14.89 1.12
C VAL A 100 -5.46 -13.92 1.07
N PHE A 101 -5.25 -12.72 0.54
CA PHE A 101 -6.30 -11.72 0.33
C PHE A 101 -7.45 -12.28 -0.52
N VAL A 102 -7.16 -12.88 -1.68
CA VAL A 102 -8.20 -13.45 -2.55
C VAL A 102 -8.95 -14.59 -1.86
N ILE A 103 -8.22 -15.53 -1.24
CA ILE A 103 -8.83 -16.69 -0.56
C ILE A 103 -9.75 -16.23 0.57
N THR A 104 -9.27 -15.33 1.43
CA THR A 104 -10.04 -14.85 2.59
C THR A 104 -11.31 -14.09 2.18
N HIS A 105 -11.24 -13.27 1.13
CA HIS A 105 -12.43 -12.58 0.61
C HIS A 105 -13.42 -13.57 0.00
N ILE A 106 -12.95 -14.53 -0.79
CA ILE A 106 -13.82 -15.57 -1.35
C ILE A 106 -14.52 -16.33 -0.22
N LEU A 107 -13.77 -16.78 0.80
CA LEU A 107 -14.33 -17.50 1.94
C LEU A 107 -15.34 -16.67 2.71
N LEU A 108 -15.06 -15.38 2.95
CA LEU A 108 -15.97 -14.47 3.66
C LEU A 108 -17.32 -14.36 2.97
N PHE A 109 -17.33 -13.97 1.70
CA PHE A 109 -18.59 -13.77 0.96
C PHE A 109 -19.29 -15.09 0.62
N TRP A 110 -18.52 -16.14 0.32
CA TRP A 110 -19.07 -17.49 0.14
C TRP A 110 -19.75 -17.97 1.43
N TYR A 111 -19.14 -17.73 2.60
CA TYR A 111 -19.73 -18.12 3.88
C TYR A 111 -21.05 -17.38 4.13
N SER A 112 -21.08 -16.05 3.94
CA SER A 112 -22.31 -15.25 4.04
C SER A 112 -23.41 -15.75 3.08
N TYR A 113 -23.05 -16.20 1.87
CA TYR A 113 -24.01 -16.76 0.93
C TYR A 113 -24.46 -18.18 1.30
N ARG A 114 -23.54 -19.06 1.68
CA ARG A 114 -23.79 -20.48 1.92
C ARG A 114 -24.57 -20.73 3.21
N TYR A 115 -24.31 -19.92 4.24
CA TYR A 115 -24.87 -20.04 5.60
C TYR A 115 -25.90 -18.94 5.91
N ARG A 116 -26.48 -18.31 4.88
CA ARG A 116 -27.65 -17.45 5.03
C ARG A 116 -28.82 -18.21 5.70
N LYS A 117 -29.70 -17.48 6.40
CA LYS A 117 -30.98 -18.03 6.90
C LYS A 117 -31.82 -18.59 5.75
N VAL A 118 -32.09 -19.89 5.77
CA VAL A 118 -33.00 -20.59 4.85
C VAL A 118 -34.06 -21.30 5.68
N LYS A 119 -35.27 -21.48 5.13
CA LYS A 119 -36.33 -22.20 5.85
C LYS A 119 -35.85 -23.60 6.25
N GLY A 120 -35.94 -23.91 7.55
CA GLY A 120 -35.50 -25.19 8.10
C GLY A 120 -33.99 -25.32 8.36
N SER A 121 -33.18 -24.28 8.15
CA SER A 121 -31.76 -24.31 8.55
C SER A 121 -31.61 -24.08 10.05
N THR A 122 -30.94 -24.99 10.75
CA THR A 122 -30.52 -24.82 12.14
C THR A 122 -29.06 -24.41 12.20
N ALA A 123 -28.73 -23.47 13.09
CA ALA A 123 -27.34 -23.08 13.32
C ALA A 123 -26.61 -24.23 14.01
N LYS A 124 -25.45 -24.61 13.47
CA LYS A 124 -24.55 -25.54 14.15
C LYS A 124 -23.74 -24.74 15.18
N PHE A 125 -23.94 -25.05 16.45
CA PHE A 125 -23.12 -24.49 17.52
C PHE A 125 -21.84 -25.31 17.64
N PHE A 126 -20.73 -24.70 17.22
CA PHE A 126 -19.42 -25.30 17.25
C PHE A 126 -18.45 -24.24 17.77
N ALA A 127 -17.86 -24.47 18.94
CA ALA A 127 -17.11 -23.44 19.66
C ALA A 127 -15.60 -23.47 19.37
N HIS A 128 -15.01 -24.64 19.12
CA HIS A 128 -13.56 -24.76 18.91
C HIS A 128 -13.22 -25.96 18.01
N ASP A 129 -12.22 -25.78 17.14
CA ASP A 129 -11.55 -26.87 16.42
C ASP A 129 -10.04 -26.69 16.58
N THR A 130 -9.44 -27.42 17.53
CA THR A 130 -8.01 -27.31 17.82
C THR A 130 -7.16 -27.67 16.60
N LYS A 131 -7.62 -28.56 15.72
CA LYS A 131 -6.86 -28.95 14.53
C LYS A 131 -6.87 -27.83 13.50
N LEU A 132 -8.03 -27.21 13.24
CA LEU A 132 -8.13 -26.06 12.35
C LEU A 132 -7.33 -24.87 12.88
N GLU A 133 -7.45 -24.61 14.19
CA GLU A 133 -6.75 -23.53 14.87
C GLU A 133 -5.22 -23.68 14.78
N MET A 134 -4.72 -24.91 14.93
CA MET A 134 -3.30 -25.18 14.76
C MET A 134 -2.85 -24.94 13.31
N ILE A 135 -3.63 -25.37 12.31
CA ILE A 135 -3.30 -25.19 10.89
C ILE A 135 -3.26 -23.70 10.52
N TRP A 136 -4.29 -22.92 10.89
CA TRP A 136 -4.35 -21.50 10.56
C TRP A 136 -3.37 -20.64 11.35
N THR A 137 -2.73 -21.18 12.40
CA THR A 137 -1.74 -20.46 13.21
C THR A 137 -0.34 -20.80 12.70
N ALA A 138 -0.06 -22.09 12.47
CA ALA A 138 1.23 -22.57 12.03
C ALA A 138 1.57 -22.10 10.61
N ILE A 139 0.62 -22.18 9.66
CA ILE A 139 0.88 -21.79 8.27
C ILE A 139 1.28 -20.31 8.17
N PRO A 140 0.50 -19.34 8.69
CA PRO A 140 0.89 -17.94 8.65
C PRO A 140 2.19 -17.66 9.41
N ALA A 141 2.41 -18.32 10.56
CA ALA A 141 3.66 -18.16 11.30
C ALA A 141 4.87 -18.54 10.44
N VAL A 142 4.85 -19.71 9.79
CA VAL A 142 5.95 -20.17 8.92
C VAL A 142 6.16 -19.23 7.73
N VAL A 143 5.09 -18.85 7.04
CA VAL A 143 5.18 -17.94 5.87
C VAL A 143 5.76 -16.59 6.29
N MET A 144 5.28 -16.02 7.39
CA MET A 144 5.78 -14.75 7.92
C MET A 144 7.24 -14.86 8.36
N THR A 145 7.65 -15.94 9.02
CA THR A 145 9.05 -16.16 9.39
C THR A 145 9.96 -16.16 8.17
N ILE A 146 9.57 -16.83 7.07
CA ILE A 146 10.36 -16.86 5.83
C ILE A 146 10.45 -15.46 5.22
N LEU A 147 9.34 -14.72 5.13
CA LEU A 147 9.33 -13.36 4.57
C LEU A 147 10.21 -12.41 5.38
N VAL A 148 10.08 -12.42 6.71
CA VAL A 148 10.87 -11.56 7.61
C VAL A 148 12.36 -11.93 7.57
N ALA A 149 12.69 -13.22 7.56
CA ALA A 149 14.09 -13.65 7.48
C ALA A 149 14.76 -13.17 6.19
N ASN A 150 14.09 -13.31 5.04
CA ASN A 150 14.61 -12.80 3.77
C ASN A 150 14.75 -11.27 3.78
N GLY A 151 13.76 -10.55 4.32
CA GLY A 151 13.84 -9.10 4.49
C GLY A 151 15.02 -8.67 5.35
N LEU A 152 15.31 -9.39 6.43
CA LEU A 152 16.44 -9.10 7.31
C LEU A 152 17.80 -9.36 6.63
N VAL A 153 17.91 -10.42 5.82
CA VAL A 153 19.13 -10.69 5.05
C VAL A 153 19.39 -9.56 4.05
N ALA A 154 18.36 -9.13 3.32
CA ALA A 154 18.48 -8.02 2.37
C ALA A 154 18.83 -6.71 3.07
N TRP A 155 18.19 -6.42 4.22
CA TRP A 155 18.52 -5.27 5.05
C TRP A 155 20.01 -5.25 5.41
N ASN A 156 20.54 -6.36 5.93
CA ASN A 156 21.95 -6.45 6.32
C ASN A 156 22.92 -6.33 5.14
N ARG A 157 22.50 -6.71 3.93
CA ARG A 157 23.31 -6.55 2.71
C ARG A 157 23.32 -5.12 2.21
N ILE A 158 22.15 -4.47 2.18
CA ILE A 158 21.98 -3.09 1.69
C ILE A 158 22.64 -2.09 2.64
N PHE A 159 22.47 -2.26 3.95
CA PHE A 159 23.03 -1.35 4.96
C PHE A 159 24.40 -1.80 5.47
N LYS A 160 25.10 -2.67 4.74
CA LYS A 160 26.45 -3.09 5.11
C LYS A 160 27.37 -1.85 5.11
N PRO A 161 28.14 -1.62 6.19
CA PRO A 161 29.11 -0.53 6.21
C PRO A 161 30.12 -0.65 5.07
N ILE A 162 30.46 0.49 4.48
CA ILE A 162 31.46 0.59 3.43
C ILE A 162 32.84 0.35 4.05
N GLY A 163 33.62 -0.57 3.46
CA GLY A 163 34.99 -0.85 3.88
C GLY A 163 35.96 0.25 3.41
N PRO A 164 37.12 0.43 4.08
CA PRO A 164 38.10 1.47 3.72
C PRO A 164 38.75 1.25 2.33
N ASP A 165 38.63 0.05 1.78
CA ASP A 165 39.16 -0.41 0.50
C ASP A 165 38.14 -0.32 -0.65
N GLN A 166 36.91 0.10 -0.38
CA GLN A 166 35.88 0.19 -1.42
C GLN A 166 36.01 1.51 -2.20
N ASN A 167 36.01 1.40 -3.53
CA ASN A 167 35.99 2.55 -4.41
C ASN A 167 34.59 3.19 -4.41
N VAL A 168 34.42 4.26 -3.64
CA VAL A 168 33.13 4.96 -3.46
C VAL A 168 33.27 6.45 -3.72
N LEU A 169 32.21 7.07 -4.25
CA LEU A 169 32.11 8.51 -4.40
C LEU A 169 31.24 9.05 -3.25
N ASN A 170 31.83 9.87 -2.37
CA ASN A 170 31.15 10.42 -1.20
C ASN A 170 30.42 11.70 -1.54
N ILE A 171 29.12 11.63 -1.86
CA ILE A 171 28.31 12.82 -2.16
C ILE A 171 27.59 13.28 -0.89
N GLU A 172 27.63 14.58 -0.60
CA GLU A 172 26.80 15.19 0.45
C GLU A 172 25.58 15.88 -0.18
N ALA A 173 24.39 15.60 0.36
CA ALA A 173 23.14 16.22 -0.06
C ALA A 173 22.52 16.98 1.13
N THR A 174 22.37 18.30 1.00
CA THR A 174 21.78 19.17 2.03
C THR A 174 20.42 19.67 1.54
N GLY A 175 19.35 19.36 2.29
CA GLY A 175 17.98 19.74 1.93
C GLY A 175 17.50 21.01 2.64
N TYR A 176 16.84 21.90 1.90
CA TYR A 176 16.14 23.09 2.40
C TYR A 176 14.79 23.26 1.67
N GLN A 177 13.96 24.19 2.12
CA GLN A 177 12.64 24.41 1.52
C GLN A 177 12.75 25.35 0.31
N PHE A 178 12.51 24.93 -0.94
CA PHE A 178 12.19 23.60 -1.46
C PHE A 178 13.23 23.21 -2.52
N ALA A 179 14.45 22.91 -2.08
CA ALA A 179 15.52 22.46 -2.97
C ALA A 179 16.62 21.68 -2.23
N TRP A 180 17.48 21.00 -2.99
CA TRP A 180 18.69 20.34 -2.53
C TRP A 180 19.95 21.02 -3.07
N ASP A 181 20.95 21.14 -2.20
CA ASP A 181 22.32 21.45 -2.59
C ASP A 181 23.14 20.16 -2.53
N ILE A 182 23.82 19.83 -3.63
CA ILE A 182 24.63 18.62 -3.75
C ILE A 182 26.09 19.01 -3.80
N ARG A 183 26.90 18.38 -2.96
CA ARG A 183 28.34 18.65 -2.82
C ARG A 183 29.14 17.41 -3.20
N TYR A 184 30.09 17.62 -4.12
CA TYR A 184 30.95 16.57 -4.66
C TYR A 184 32.39 16.74 -4.17
N PRO A 185 33.04 15.65 -3.72
CA PRO A 185 34.44 15.62 -3.40
C PRO A 185 35.22 15.66 -4.72
N CYS A 186 36.25 16.48 -4.78
CA CYS A 186 36.97 16.76 -6.02
C CYS A 186 38.19 15.81 -6.13
N PRO A 187 39.31 16.11 -6.81
CA PRO A 187 40.39 15.14 -6.98
C PRO A 187 40.94 14.52 -5.69
N ASP A 188 40.76 15.18 -4.55
CA ASP A 188 41.21 14.69 -3.25
C ASP A 188 40.34 13.56 -2.65
N GLY A 189 39.13 13.35 -3.19
CA GLY A 189 38.16 12.35 -2.77
C GLY A 189 37.58 12.56 -1.37
N LYS A 190 37.78 13.73 -0.76
CA LYS A 190 37.34 14.06 0.59
C LYS A 190 36.37 15.24 0.55
N LEU A 191 35.51 15.29 1.57
CA LEU A 191 34.65 16.45 1.80
C LEU A 191 35.26 17.21 2.98
N GLY A 192 35.57 18.48 2.79
CA GLY A 192 35.99 19.36 3.88
C GLY A 192 34.92 19.57 4.96
N ASN A 193 35.36 19.99 6.13
CA ASN A 193 34.55 20.18 7.33
C ASN A 193 33.50 21.30 7.19
N LYS A 194 32.44 21.19 8.01
CA LYS A 194 31.39 22.22 8.13
C LYS A 194 31.11 22.58 9.58
N ASP A 195 30.82 23.86 9.82
CA ASP A 195 30.31 24.36 11.09
C ASP A 195 29.06 25.20 10.83
N TYR A 196 27.99 24.95 11.59
CA TYR A 196 26.76 25.73 11.53
C TYR A 196 26.99 27.22 11.82
N ARG A 197 28.06 27.57 12.54
CA ARG A 197 28.44 28.96 12.83
C ARG A 197 28.98 29.70 11.60
N ASN A 198 29.46 28.97 10.61
CA ASN A 198 30.01 29.53 9.38
C ASN A 198 28.92 29.77 8.32
N ILE A 199 27.66 29.43 8.61
CA ILE A 199 26.54 29.62 7.69
C ILE A 199 26.28 31.11 7.50
N ILE A 200 26.44 31.58 6.27
CA ILE A 200 26.16 32.96 5.86
C ILE A 200 25.24 32.90 4.64
N PRO A 201 23.96 33.28 4.76
CA PRO A 201 23.01 33.22 3.65
C PRO A 201 23.52 33.91 2.38
N GLY A 202 23.51 33.19 1.25
CA GLY A 202 23.93 33.66 -0.07
C GLY A 202 25.45 33.75 -0.29
N VAL A 203 26.26 33.36 0.70
CA VAL A 203 27.73 33.38 0.61
C VAL A 203 28.33 32.02 0.99
N ASN A 204 27.87 31.46 2.11
CA ASN A 204 28.27 30.15 2.61
C ASN A 204 27.05 29.43 3.18
N ASP A 205 26.12 29.05 2.31
CA ASP A 205 24.84 28.45 2.71
C ASP A 205 25.03 27.09 3.42
N LEU A 206 26.10 26.37 3.11
CA LEU A 206 26.44 25.07 3.70
C LEU A 206 27.31 25.15 4.96
N GLY A 207 27.85 26.34 5.29
CA GLY A 207 28.71 26.53 6.46
C GLY A 207 30.07 25.83 6.34
N LEU A 208 30.65 25.80 5.14
CA LEU A 208 31.96 25.22 4.89
C LEU A 208 33.05 25.95 5.67
N ASP A 209 34.02 25.20 6.19
CA ASP A 209 35.25 25.76 6.75
C ASP A 209 36.28 25.96 5.63
N TRP A 210 36.43 27.21 5.18
CA TRP A 210 37.39 27.57 4.13
C TRP A 210 38.86 27.46 4.57
N ASN A 211 39.13 27.21 5.85
CA ASN A 211 40.49 26.92 6.32
C ASN A 211 40.88 25.44 6.17
N ASP A 212 39.91 24.57 5.86
CA ASP A 212 40.16 23.17 5.57
C ASP A 212 40.61 23.02 4.12
N GLU A 213 41.79 22.46 3.90
CA GLU A 213 42.32 22.21 2.55
C GLU A 213 41.40 21.32 1.72
N ALA A 214 40.73 20.37 2.39
CA ALA A 214 39.78 19.46 1.75
C ALA A 214 38.45 20.13 1.40
N ALA A 215 38.20 21.38 1.83
CA ALA A 215 37.00 22.14 1.45
C ALA A 215 37.20 23.01 0.19
N LEU A 216 38.46 23.23 -0.21
CA LEU A 216 38.81 24.22 -1.23
C LEU A 216 38.52 23.75 -2.65
N ASP A 217 38.51 22.45 -2.89
CA ASP A 217 38.25 21.86 -4.20
C ASP A 217 36.80 21.33 -4.33
N ASP A 218 36.04 21.23 -3.24
CA ASP A 218 34.63 20.84 -3.25
C ASP A 218 33.76 21.62 -4.24
N ILE A 219 32.97 20.90 -5.03
CA ILE A 219 32.01 21.50 -5.97
C ILE A 219 30.62 21.43 -5.37
N ILE A 220 29.98 22.59 -5.24
CA ILE A 220 28.59 22.72 -4.79
C ILE A 220 27.68 23.00 -5.99
N LEU A 221 26.70 22.12 -6.20
CA LEU A 221 25.59 22.32 -7.12
C LEU A 221 24.38 22.80 -6.32
N ALA A 222 24.18 24.11 -6.32
CA ALA A 222 23.11 24.75 -5.57
C ALA A 222 21.77 24.69 -6.32
N GLY A 223 20.70 24.32 -5.61
CA GLY A 223 19.34 24.31 -6.15
C GLY A 223 19.14 23.34 -7.32
N SER A 224 19.70 22.13 -7.23
CA SER A 224 19.81 21.16 -8.34
C SER A 224 18.47 20.69 -8.94
N ASP A 225 17.36 21.12 -8.34
CA ASP A 225 16.00 20.68 -8.64
C ASP A 225 15.21 21.73 -9.45
N LYS A 226 15.89 22.77 -9.96
CA LYS A 226 15.34 23.80 -10.87
C LYS A 226 15.89 23.63 -12.28
#